data_AF-A0A353LW90-F1
#
_entry.id   AF-A0A353LW90-F1
#
_cell.length_a   1.000
_cell.length_b   1.000
_cell.length_c   1.000
_cell.angle_alpha   90.00
_cell.angle_beta   90.00
_cell.angle_gamma   90.00
#
_symmetry.space_group_name_H-M   'P 1'
#
loop_
_entity.id
_entity.type
_entity.pdbx_description
1 polymer ?
#
loop_
_entity_poly.entity_id
_entity_poly.type
_entity_poly.pdbx_seq_one_letter_code
_entity_poly.pdbx_strand_id
1 'polypeptide(L)'
;MRLEMAFPRDAQEIARVYRDAFPESVHFFFRRKSPEKLLDLLELAFLTIFYWGGQAILVKDDQGSVKGYCFYLSQATGSHKPNGRHVVALLARMMRKITLPEITRLLHNQLAMV
;
A
#
# COMPACT_ATOMS: atom_id res chain seq x y z
N MET A 1 -10.47 -21.02 4.47
CA MET A 1 -10.17 -19.56 4.43
C MET A 1 -10.48 -18.92 5.78
N ARG A 2 -9.64 -17.99 6.23
CA ARG A 2 -9.78 -17.29 7.51
C ARG A 2 -9.60 -15.79 7.33
N LEU A 3 -10.32 -15.00 8.13
CA LEU A 3 -10.17 -13.54 8.18
C LEU A 3 -9.38 -13.16 9.43
N GLU A 4 -8.37 -12.30 9.28
CA GLU A 4 -7.54 -11.83 10.38
C GLU A 4 -7.34 -10.32 10.29
N MET A 5 -7.22 -9.66 11.45
CA MET A 5 -6.81 -8.26 11.49
C MET A 5 -5.37 -8.11 10.98
N ALA A 6 -5.17 -7.17 10.06
CA ALA A 6 -3.86 -6.79 9.56
C ALA A 6 -3.21 -5.73 10.46
N PHE A 7 -1.89 -5.74 10.49
CA PHE A 7 -1.05 -4.79 11.22
C PHE A 7 0.02 -4.21 10.28
N PRO A 8 0.72 -3.13 10.68
CA PRO A 8 1.78 -2.54 9.85
C PRO A 8 2.85 -3.55 9.36
N ARG A 9 3.15 -4.58 10.15
CA ARG A 9 4.09 -5.66 9.77
C ARG A 9 3.64 -6.48 8.56
N ASP A 10 2.35 -6.48 8.25
CA ASP A 10 1.77 -7.23 7.12
C ASP A 10 1.82 -6.42 5.80
N ALA A 11 2.30 -5.17 5.83
CA ALA A 11 2.32 -4.27 4.66
C ALA A 11 3.09 -4.85 3.46
N GLN A 12 4.15 -5.62 3.71
CA GLN A 12 4.92 -6.24 2.63
C GLN A 12 4.14 -7.38 1.95
N GLU A 13 3.44 -8.22 2.72
CA GLU A 13 2.57 -9.28 2.18
C GLU A 13 1.41 -8.67 1.38
N ILE A 14 0.79 -7.61 1.90
CA ILE A 14 -0.23 -6.83 1.20
C ILE A 14 0.33 -6.28 -0.13
N ALA A 15 1.55 -5.76 -0.13
CA ALA A 15 2.19 -5.25 -1.34
C ALA A 15 2.43 -6.33 -2.41
N ARG A 16 2.76 -7.57 -2.00
CA ARG A 16 2.86 -8.72 -2.90
C ARG A 16 1.50 -9.05 -3.52
N VAL A 17 0.47 -9.18 -2.68
CA VAL A 17 -0.89 -9.48 -3.14
C VAL A 17 -1.41 -8.40 -4.09
N TYR A 18 -1.19 -7.12 -3.79
CA TYR A 18 -1.58 -6.02 -4.68
C TYR A 18 -0.89 -6.10 -6.04
N ARG A 19 0.43 -6.33 -6.05
CA ARG A 19 1.20 -6.46 -7.28
C ARG A 19 0.68 -7.60 -8.16
N ASP A 20 0.38 -8.73 -7.54
CA ASP A 20 -0.06 -9.94 -8.24
C ASP A 20 -1.52 -9.82 -8.71
N ALA A 21 -2.36 -9.06 -7.99
CA ALA A 21 -3.75 -8.81 -8.35
C ALA A 21 -3.93 -7.75 -9.47
N PHE A 22 -2.99 -6.82 -9.62
CA PHE A 22 -3.08 -5.72 -10.60
C PHE A 22 -1.79 -5.56 -11.44
N PRO A 23 -1.34 -6.60 -12.16
CA PRO A 23 -0.07 -6.59 -12.85
C PRO A 23 0.01 -5.51 -13.94
N GLU A 24 -1.08 -5.26 -14.67
CA GLU A 24 -1.15 -4.25 -15.74
C GLU A 24 -0.99 -2.82 -15.19
N SER A 25 -1.70 -2.51 -14.10
CA SER A 25 -1.62 -1.21 -13.42
C SER A 25 -0.20 -0.96 -12.92
N VAL A 26 0.38 -1.94 -12.23
CA VAL A 26 1.77 -1.86 -11.76
C VAL A 26 2.74 -1.67 -12.91
N HIS A 27 2.56 -2.40 -14.01
CA HIS A 27 3.41 -2.25 -15.19
C HIS A 27 3.28 -0.85 -15.80
N PHE A 28 2.07 -0.32 -15.94
CA PHE A 28 1.83 1.00 -16.50
C PHE A 28 2.54 2.11 -15.71
N PHE A 29 2.38 2.12 -14.38
CA PHE A 29 3.00 3.16 -13.55
C PHE A 29 4.50 2.95 -13.34
N PHE A 30 4.95 1.71 -13.15
CA PHE A 30 6.30 1.41 -12.64
C PHE A 30 7.12 0.50 -13.57
N ARG A 31 6.85 0.49 -14.87
CA ARG A 31 7.50 -0.37 -15.90
C ARG A 31 9.00 -0.60 -15.74
N ARG A 32 9.76 0.42 -15.33
CA ARG A 32 11.23 0.39 -15.27
C ARG A 32 11.78 0.10 -13.87
N LYS A 33 10.92 -0.06 -12.87
CA LYS A 33 11.32 -0.28 -11.47
C LYS A 33 11.58 -1.77 -11.25
N SER A 34 12.69 -2.12 -10.58
CA SER A 34 12.97 -3.52 -10.27
C SER A 34 11.90 -4.07 -9.31
N PRO A 35 11.64 -5.40 -9.32
CA PRO A 35 10.62 -6.00 -8.46
C PRO A 35 10.80 -5.67 -6.98
N GLU A 36 12.03 -5.62 -6.49
CA GLU A 36 12.37 -5.33 -5.09
C GLU A 36 12.09 -3.86 -4.75
N LYS A 37 12.51 -2.93 -5.63
CA LYS A 37 12.28 -1.49 -5.45
C LYS A 37 10.80 -1.14 -5.53
N LEU A 38 10.05 -1.85 -6.37
CA LEU A 38 8.61 -1.71 -6.47
C LEU A 38 7.93 -2.22 -5.22
N LEU A 39 8.30 -3.41 -4.73
CA LEU A 39 7.70 -3.98 -3.53
C LEU A 39 7.93 -3.08 -2.31
N ASP A 40 9.14 -2.56 -2.14
CA ASP A 40 9.48 -1.59 -1.09
C ASP A 40 8.71 -0.27 -1.24
N LEU A 41 8.49 0.23 -2.46
CA LEU A 41 7.65 1.41 -2.68
C LEU A 41 6.19 1.16 -2.29
N LEU A 42 5.63 0.01 -2.67
CA LEU A 42 4.26 -0.37 -2.35
C LEU A 42 4.09 -0.61 -0.84
N GLU A 43 5.06 -1.26 -0.20
CA GLU A 43 5.10 -1.44 1.27
C GLU A 43 5.02 -0.09 1.99
N LEU A 44 5.82 0.91 1.57
CA LEU A 44 5.75 2.26 2.13
C LEU A 44 4.39 2.93 1.92
N ALA A 45 3.75 2.71 0.77
CA ALA A 45 2.42 3.25 0.50
C ALA A 45 1.37 2.63 1.45
N PHE A 46 1.38 1.30 1.64
CA PHE A 46 0.47 0.63 2.56
C PHE A 46 0.74 0.96 4.03
N LEU A 47 2.01 1.08 4.43
CA LEU A 47 2.38 1.57 5.75
C LEU A 47 1.80 2.96 6.00
N THR A 48 1.83 3.84 5.00
CA THR A 48 1.27 5.19 5.12
C THR A 48 -0.21 5.14 5.47
N ILE A 49 -0.98 4.23 4.87
CA ILE A 49 -2.41 4.03 5.21
C ILE A 49 -2.58 3.63 6.67
N PHE A 50 -1.78 2.67 7.17
CA PHE A 50 -1.83 2.27 8.58
C PHE A 50 -1.48 3.43 9.53
N TYR A 51 -0.39 4.16 9.27
CA TYR A 51 0.03 5.27 10.12
C TYR A 51 -0.88 6.50 10.02
N TRP A 52 -1.69 6.59 8.97
CA TRP A 52 -2.75 7.58 8.82
C TRP A 52 -4.02 7.21 9.61
N GLY A 53 -4.09 6.00 10.18
CA GLY A 53 -5.23 5.50 10.96
C GLY A 53 -6.13 4.51 10.19
N GLY A 54 -5.71 4.07 9.01
CA GLY A 54 -6.36 2.98 8.29
C GLY A 54 -6.22 1.65 9.02
N GLN A 55 -7.29 0.86 8.97
CA GLN A 55 -7.31 -0.52 9.45
C GLN A 55 -7.40 -1.45 8.24
N ALA A 56 -6.97 -2.70 8.41
CA ALA A 56 -7.12 -3.70 7.36
C ALA A 56 -7.46 -5.08 7.92
N ILE A 57 -8.12 -5.87 7.08
CA ILE A 57 -8.36 -7.30 7.27
C ILE A 57 -7.61 -8.05 6.17
N LEU A 58 -6.98 -9.16 6.51
CA LEU A 58 -6.37 -10.12 5.60
C LEU A 58 -7.30 -11.31 5.40
N VAL A 59 -7.33 -11.81 4.16
CA VAL A 59 -7.91 -13.11 3.83
C VAL A 59 -6.75 -14.10 3.70
N LYS A 60 -6.75 -15.16 4.51
CA LYS A 60 -5.75 -16.22 4.46
C LYS A 60 -6.35 -17.54 4.00
N ASP A 61 -5.58 -18.32 3.26
CA ASP A 61 -5.91 -19.71 2.95
C ASP A 61 -5.64 -20.63 4.16
N ASP A 62 -5.90 -21.92 4.00
CA ASP A 62 -5.75 -22.90 5.08
C ASP A 62 -4.28 -23.20 5.41
N GLN A 63 -3.33 -22.77 4.55
CA GLN A 63 -1.89 -22.82 4.81
C GLN A 63 -1.36 -21.52 5.45
N GLY A 64 -2.24 -20.55 5.73
CA GLY A 64 -1.86 -19.26 6.33
C GLY A 64 -1.31 -18.23 5.35
N SER A 65 -1.32 -18.51 4.04
CA SER A 65 -0.86 -17.58 3.01
C SER A 65 -1.90 -16.49 2.76
N VAL A 66 -1.47 -15.23 2.66
CA VAL A 66 -2.36 -14.10 2.36
C VAL A 66 -2.83 -14.18 0.90
N LYS A 67 -4.14 -14.18 0.69
CA LYS A 67 -4.79 -14.22 -0.64
C LYS A 67 -5.54 -12.94 -1.00
N GLY A 68 -5.78 -12.09 -0.02
CA GLY A 68 -6.51 -10.84 -0.21
C GLY A 68 -6.38 -9.95 1.00
N TYR A 69 -6.72 -8.69 0.82
CA TYR A 69 -6.78 -7.71 1.89
C TYR A 69 -7.90 -6.71 1.63
N CYS A 70 -8.38 -6.07 2.68
CA CYS A 70 -9.33 -4.95 2.60
C CYS A 70 -8.90 -3.87 3.58
N PHE A 71 -8.66 -2.66 3.09
CA PHE A 71 -8.47 -1.48 3.95
C PHE A 71 -9.79 -0.78 4.19
N TYR A 72 -9.98 -0.29 5.41
CA TYR A 72 -11.16 0.47 5.78
C TYR A 72 -10.82 1.50 6.86
N LEU A 73 -11.72 2.48 7.01
CA LEU A 73 -11.69 3.47 8.07
C LEU A 73 -12.86 3.16 9.01
N SER A 74 -12.58 3.02 10.31
CA SER A 74 -13.61 2.84 11.33
C SER A 74 -13.77 4.11 12.13
N GLN A 75 -15.00 4.65 12.19
CA GLN A 75 -15.33 5.77 13.06
C GLN A 75 -15.55 5.34 14.52
N ALA A 76 -15.80 4.05 14.76
CA ALA A 76 -16.18 3.52 16.07
C ALA A 76 -15.00 3.34 17.03
N THR A 77 -13.78 3.18 16.51
CA THR A 77 -12.57 3.14 17.33
C THR A 77 -12.03 4.54 17.53
N GLY A 78 -12.42 5.19 18.63
CA GLY A 78 -11.66 6.32 19.12
C GLY A 78 -10.19 5.92 19.26
N SER A 79 -9.29 6.67 18.62
CA SER A 79 -7.86 6.83 18.98
C SER A 79 -6.73 6.07 18.27
N HIS A 80 -6.86 5.56 17.04
CA HIS A 80 -5.63 5.50 16.21
C HIS A 80 -5.37 6.88 15.60
N LYS A 81 -4.88 7.81 16.43
CA LYS A 81 -4.50 9.14 15.96
C LYS A 81 -3.41 8.98 14.89
N PRO A 82 -3.51 9.72 13.77
CA PRO A 82 -2.50 9.67 12.72
C PRO A 82 -1.14 10.02 13.34
N ASN A 83 -0.15 9.17 13.08
CA ASN A 83 1.20 9.42 13.54
C ASN A 83 1.91 10.30 12.52
N GLY A 84 1.63 11.60 12.58
CA GLY A 84 2.09 12.57 11.56
C GLY A 84 3.59 12.53 11.30
N ARG A 85 4.42 12.30 12.33
CA ARG A 85 5.87 12.15 12.17
C ARG A 85 6.23 10.93 11.32
N HIS A 86 5.58 9.80 11.55
CA HIS A 86 5.82 8.58 10.77
C HIS A 86 5.31 8.73 9.34
N VAL A 87 4.13 9.34 9.17
CA VAL A 87 3.58 9.64 7.85
C VAL A 87 4.54 10.51 7.04
N VAL A 88 5.00 11.65 7.59
CA VAL A 88 5.94 12.54 6.90
C VAL A 88 7.25 11.81 6.57
N ALA A 89 7.77 11.00 7.48
CA ALA A 89 8.97 10.21 7.24
C ALA A 89 8.78 9.18 6.11
N LEU A 90 7.62 8.51 6.05
CA LEU A 90 7.28 7.56 5.00
C LEU A 90 7.12 8.27 3.65
N LEU A 91 6.40 9.39 3.60
CA LEU A 91 6.28 10.20 2.39
C LEU A 91 7.65 10.66 1.87
N ALA A 92 8.54 11.13 2.76
CA ALA A 92 9.90 11.50 2.37
C ALA A 92 10.73 10.29 1.87
N ARG A 93 10.49 9.08 2.37
CA ARG A 93 11.10 7.84 1.85
C ARG A 93 10.53 7.45 0.48
N MET A 94 9.22 7.58 0.30
CA MET A 94 8.55 7.32 -0.98
C MET A 94 9.02 8.29 -2.07
N MET A 95 9.07 9.59 -1.76
CA MET A 95 9.52 10.62 -2.71
C MET A 95 10.94 10.35 -3.26
N ARG A 96 11.83 9.80 -2.44
CA ARG A 96 13.18 9.39 -2.87
C ARG A 96 13.22 8.16 -3.77
N LYS A 97 12.11 7.42 -3.88
CA LYS A 97 11.98 6.16 -4.63
C LYS A 97 11.15 6.30 -5.91
N ILE A 98 10.47 7.42 -6.09
CA ILE A 98 9.66 7.71 -7.27
C ILE A 98 10.46 8.63 -8.20
N THR A 99 10.45 8.31 -9.50
CA THR A 99 11.09 9.11 -10.55
C THR A 99 10.12 10.10 -11.16
N LEU A 100 10.61 11.20 -11.75
CA LEU A 100 9.76 12.21 -12.40
C LEU A 100 8.75 11.61 -13.41
N PRO A 101 9.12 10.66 -14.29
CA PRO A 101 8.15 10.05 -15.21
C PRO A 101 7.07 9.21 -14.51
N GLU A 102 7.34 8.66 -13.33
CA GLU A 102 6.35 7.92 -12.55
C GLU A 102 5.37 8.90 -11.90
N ILE A 103 5.86 10.03 -11.38
CA ILE A 103 5.02 11.12 -10.84
C ILE A 103 4.06 11.64 -11.92
N THR A 104 4.57 11.91 -13.13
CA THR A 104 3.72 12.45 -14.20
C THR A 104 2.62 11.48 -14.62
N ARG A 105 2.91 10.17 -14.71
CA ARG A 105 1.88 9.16 -14.99
C ARG A 105 0.85 9.07 -13.88
N LEU A 106 1.28 9.08 -12.62
CA LEU A 106 0.38 9.05 -11.47
C LEU A 106 -0.55 10.28 -11.44
N LEU A 107 0.00 11.48 -11.66
CA LEU A 107 -0.77 12.72 -11.73
C LEU A 107 -1.73 12.75 -12.92
N HIS A 108 -1.26 12.33 -14.11
CA HIS A 108 -2.11 12.29 -15.30
C HIS A 108 -3.30 11.35 -15.10
N ASN A 109 -3.07 10.18 -14.49
CA ASN A 109 -4.13 9.23 -14.17
C ASN A 109 -5.13 9.77 -13.14
N GLN A 110 -4.67 10.53 -12.13
CA GLN A 110 -5.56 11.22 -11.19
C GLN A 110 -6.42 12.28 -11.89
N LEU A 111 -5.85 13.03 -12.84
CA LEU A 111 -6.58 14.06 -13.59
C LEU A 111 -7.52 13.48 -14.66
N ALA A 112 -7.20 12.31 -15.20
CA ALA A 112 -8.06 11.60 -16.16
C ALA A 112 -9.22 10.86 -15.49
N MET A 113 -9.17 10.63 -14.18
CA MET A 113 -10.28 10.12 -13.36
C MET A 113 -11.15 11.27 -12.80
N VAL A 114 -11.65 12.13 -13.71
CA VAL A 114 -12.80 13.03 -13.48
C VAL A 114 -13.95 12.54 -14.33
#